data_AF-A0A412AWR7-F1
#
_entry.id   AF-A0A412AWR7-F1
#
_cell.length_a   1.000
_cell.length_b   1.000
_cell.length_c   1.000
_cell.angle_alpha   90.00
_cell.angle_beta   90.00
_cell.angle_gamma   90.00
#
_symmetry.space_group_name_H-M   'P 1'
#
loop_
_entity.id
_entity.type
_entity.pdbx_description
1 polymer ?
#
loop_
_entity_poly.entity_id
_entity_poly.type
_entity_poly.pdbx_seq_one_letter_code
_entity_poly.pdbx_strand_id
1 'polypeptide(L)'
;MAEYIEREELLYEFREIMPDIGVNELADELYNVALDLPAADVKEVKHGKWIGKQLDNFRKYEVTCSNCDWIGIENYDSYDNPFEFNYCPSCGTKMDLED
;
A
#
# COMPACT_ATOMS: atom_id res chain seq x y z
N MET A 1 10.61 0.45 -7.68
CA MET A 1 9.98 0.03 -6.42
C MET A 1 10.41 -1.39 -6.16
N ALA A 2 10.78 -1.73 -4.93
CA ALA A 2 10.99 -3.13 -4.58
C ALA A 2 9.61 -3.80 -4.47
N GLU A 3 9.52 -5.03 -4.94
CA GLU A 3 8.37 -5.91 -4.72
C GLU A 3 8.64 -6.72 -3.46
N TYR A 4 7.60 -6.93 -2.65
CA TYR A 4 7.70 -7.66 -1.39
C TYR A 4 6.91 -8.95 -1.49
N ILE A 5 7.45 -10.01 -0.88
CA ILE A 5 6.85 -11.34 -0.85
C ILE A 5 6.48 -11.64 0.59
N GLU A 6 5.25 -12.08 0.82
CA GLU A 6 4.81 -12.56 2.12
C GLU A 6 5.52 -13.89 2.44
N ARG A 7 6.40 -13.87 3.44
CA ARG A 7 7.23 -15.04 3.80
C ARG A 7 6.36 -16.24 4.14
N GLU A 8 5.28 -16.04 4.89
CA GLU A 8 4.42 -17.14 5.35
C GLU A 8 3.75 -17.85 4.17
N GLU A 9 3.30 -17.10 3.16
CA GLU A 9 2.72 -17.64 1.93
C GLU A 9 3.77 -18.41 1.12
N LEU A 10 4.97 -17.84 0.94
CA LEU A 10 6.08 -18.53 0.27
C LEU A 10 6.43 -19.86 0.94
N LEU A 11 6.52 -19.90 2.28
CA LEU A 11 6.84 -21.12 3.03
C LEU A 11 5.69 -22.14 3.04
N TYR A 12 4.44 -21.69 2.83
CA TYR A 12 3.29 -22.57 2.64
C TYR A 12 3.36 -23.24 1.27
N GLU A 13 3.56 -22.47 0.20
CA GLU A 13 3.73 -22.99 -1.17
C GLU A 13 4.89 -23.98 -1.27
N PHE A 14 6.03 -23.69 -0.64
CA PHE A 14 7.14 -24.66 -0.58
C PHE A 14 6.75 -25.98 0.09
N ARG A 15 5.93 -25.94 1.15
CA ARG A 15 5.45 -27.14 1.84
C ARG A 15 4.47 -27.95 1.01
N GLU A 16 3.61 -27.30 0.24
CA GLU A 16 2.65 -27.99 -0.63
C GLU A 16 3.34 -28.72 -1.80
N ILE A 17 4.45 -28.17 -2.33
CA ILE A 17 5.18 -28.77 -3.47
C ILE A 17 6.21 -29.82 -2.99
N MET A 18 6.68 -29.76 -1.74
CA MET A 18 7.69 -30.70 -1.20
C MET A 18 7.37 -32.21 -1.39
N PRO A 19 6.13 -32.69 -1.21
CA PRO A 19 5.78 -34.09 -1.46
C PRO A 19 6.04 -34.56 -2.90
N ASP A 20 5.90 -33.67 -3.88
CA ASP A 20 6.11 -33.98 -5.30
C ASP A 20 7.61 -33.98 -5.69
N ILE A 21 8.43 -33.21 -4.96
CA ILE A 21 9.87 -33.10 -5.17
C ILE A 21 10.63 -34.26 -4.49
N GLY A 22 10.01 -34.90 -3.49
CA GLY A 22 10.62 -35.90 -2.63
C GLY A 22 11.61 -35.29 -1.62
N VAL A 23 12.19 -36.13 -0.74
CA VAL A 23 13.22 -35.66 0.20
C VAL A 23 14.48 -35.30 -0.60
N ASN A 24 14.71 -34.00 -0.76
CA ASN A 24 15.80 -33.45 -1.56
C ASN A 24 16.51 -32.36 -0.75
N GLU A 25 17.82 -32.51 -0.52
CA GLU A 25 18.65 -31.55 0.23
C GLU A 25 18.54 -30.13 -0.34
N LEU A 26 18.33 -29.99 -1.65
CA LEU A 26 18.11 -28.71 -2.31
C LEU A 26 16.79 -28.05 -1.89
N ALA A 27 15.74 -28.84 -1.63
CA ALA A 27 14.46 -28.33 -1.15
C ALA A 27 14.58 -27.77 0.29
N ASP A 28 15.33 -28.49 1.14
CA ASP A 28 15.64 -28.02 2.50
C ASP A 28 16.48 -26.73 2.48
N GLU A 29 17.48 -26.65 1.61
CA GLU A 29 18.29 -25.43 1.44
C GLU A 29 17.44 -24.22 1.00
N LEU A 30 16.56 -24.39 0.01
CA LEU A 30 15.67 -23.31 -0.47
C LEU A 30 14.73 -22.81 0.64
N TYR A 31 14.15 -23.74 1.42
CA TYR A 31 13.28 -23.40 2.53
C TYR A 31 14.03 -22.61 3.63
N ASN A 32 15.25 -23.04 3.97
CA ASN A 32 16.08 -22.36 4.96
C ASN A 32 16.52 -20.98 4.49
N VAL A 33 16.88 -20.81 3.20
CA VAL A 33 17.20 -19.49 2.64
C VAL A 33 16.02 -18.53 2.82
N ALA A 34 14.79 -18.95 2.51
CA ALA A 34 13.61 -18.10 2.67
C ALA A 34 13.34 -17.73 4.15
N LEU A 35 13.62 -18.64 5.08
CA LEU A 35 13.49 -18.41 6.53
C LEU A 35 14.53 -17.43 7.07
N ASP A 36 15.78 -17.55 6.61
CA ASP A 36 16.94 -16.81 7.15
C ASP A 36 17.06 -15.39 6.61
N LEU A 37 16.34 -15.05 5.54
CA LEU A 37 16.30 -13.68 5.03
C LEU A 37 15.78 -12.72 6.13
N PRO A 38 16.37 -11.51 6.26
CA PRO A 38 15.88 -10.54 7.21
C PRO A 38 14.46 -10.08 6.85
N ALA A 39 13.63 -9.84 7.85
CA ALA A 39 12.34 -9.20 7.63
C ALA A 39 12.57 -7.76 7.17
N ALA A 40 11.96 -7.38 6.05
CA ALA A 40 11.92 -5.99 5.65
C ALA A 40 10.97 -5.22 6.57
N ASP A 41 11.38 -4.07 7.08
CA ASP A 41 10.49 -3.17 7.82
C ASP A 41 9.64 -2.38 6.81
N VAL A 42 8.61 -3.03 6.30
CA VAL A 42 7.73 -2.49 5.27
C VAL A 42 6.29 -2.55 5.75
N LYS A 43 5.54 -1.51 5.41
CA LYS A 43 4.10 -1.48 5.61
C LYS A 43 3.44 -1.61 4.25
N GLU A 44 2.34 -2.36 4.21
CA GLU A 44 1.47 -2.40 3.03
C GLU A 44 1.12 -0.98 2.59
N VAL A 45 1.23 -0.74 1.27
CA VAL A 45 0.76 0.51 0.70
C VAL A 45 -0.76 0.48 0.75
N LYS A 46 -1.34 1.35 1.58
CA LYS A 46 -2.78 1.54 1.59
C LYS A 46 -3.19 2.30 0.34
N HIS A 47 -4.27 1.84 -0.28
CA HIS A 47 -4.89 2.49 -1.44
C HIS A 47 -6.15 3.23 -1.00
N GLY A 48 -6.35 4.44 -1.52
CA GLY A 48 -7.44 5.32 -1.12
C GLY A 48 -7.86 6.24 -2.25
N LYS A 49 -8.82 7.11 -1.95
CA LYS A 49 -9.33 8.13 -2.87
C LYS A 49 -9.58 9.46 -2.17
N TRP A 50 -9.51 10.53 -2.95
CA TRP A 50 -9.83 11.87 -2.50
C TRP A 50 -11.33 12.07 -2.48
N ILE A 51 -11.89 12.46 -1.33
CA ILE A 51 -13.32 12.72 -1.16
C ILE A 51 -13.53 14.22 -1.18
N GLY A 52 -14.13 14.75 -2.25
CA GLY A 52 -14.46 16.16 -2.38
C GLY A 52 -15.83 16.50 -1.81
N LYS A 53 -15.90 17.52 -0.95
CA LYS A 53 -17.15 18.07 -0.40
C LYS A 53 -17.19 19.59 -0.56
N GLN A 54 -18.23 20.08 -1.22
CA GLN A 54 -18.45 21.53 -1.33
C GLN A 54 -18.88 22.11 0.02
N LEU A 55 -18.16 23.13 0.50
CA LEU A 55 -18.41 23.78 1.78
C LEU A 55 -19.35 24.98 1.67
N ASP A 56 -19.30 25.74 0.57
CA ASP A 56 -20.15 26.91 0.36
C ASP A 56 -20.48 27.19 -1.12
N ASN A 57 -21.34 28.19 -1.34
CA ASN A 57 -21.74 28.67 -2.66
C ASN A 57 -20.62 29.39 -3.42
N PHE A 58 -19.46 29.61 -2.79
CA PHE A 58 -18.32 30.36 -3.34
C PHE A 58 -17.18 29.44 -3.80
N ARG A 59 -17.50 28.18 -4.15
CA ARG A 59 -16.57 27.19 -4.70
C ARG A 59 -15.44 26.79 -3.75
N LYS A 60 -15.68 26.83 -2.44
CA LYS A 60 -14.78 26.17 -1.48
C LYS A 60 -15.06 24.67 -1.46
N TYR A 61 -14.01 23.89 -1.58
CA TYR A 61 -14.06 22.44 -1.48
C TYR A 61 -13.16 21.96 -0.34
N GLU A 62 -13.69 21.03 0.43
CA GLU A 62 -12.95 20.21 1.37
C GLU A 62 -12.56 18.93 0.65
N VAL A 63 -11.28 18.59 0.64
CA VAL A 63 -10.78 17.34 0.08
C VAL A 63 -10.24 16.50 1.23
N THR A 64 -10.83 15.32 1.42
CA THR A 64 -10.51 14.46 2.56
C THR A 64 -9.92 13.14 2.08
N CYS A 65 -8.89 12.64 2.78
CA CYS A 65 -8.35 11.31 2.53
C CYS A 65 -9.31 10.24 3.08
N SER A 66 -9.72 9.28 2.23
CA SER A 66 -10.64 8.19 2.62
C SER A 66 -10.12 7.23 3.69
N ASN A 67 -8.82 7.26 4.04
CA ASN A 67 -8.21 6.30 4.96
C ASN A 67 -7.79 6.92 6.32
N CYS A 68 -7.63 8.24 6.40
CA CYS A 68 -7.17 8.89 7.64
C CYS A 68 -7.92 10.17 8.00
N ASP A 69 -8.93 10.54 7.21
CA ASP A 69 -9.72 11.75 7.37
C ASP A 69 -8.89 13.05 7.39
N TRP A 70 -7.66 13.00 6.88
CA TRP A 70 -6.87 14.22 6.70
C TRP A 70 -7.56 15.14 5.71
N ILE A 71 -7.67 16.42 6.08
CA ILE A 71 -8.40 17.44 5.35
C ILE A 71 -7.40 18.38 4.67
N GLY A 72 -7.45 18.43 3.33
CA GLY A 72 -6.93 19.52 2.52
C GLY A 72 -8.08 20.45 2.15
N ILE A 73 -8.05 21.72 2.59
CA ILE A 73 -9.07 22.71 2.19
C ILE A 73 -8.54 23.46 0.97
N GLU A 74 -9.27 23.42 -0.15
CA GLU A 74 -9.01 24.24 -1.33
C GLU A 74 -9.80 25.55 -1.24
N ASN A 75 -9.08 26.66 -1.14
CA ASN A 75 -9.60 27.99 -1.45
C ASN A 75 -9.07 28.42 -2.82
N TYR A 76 -9.81 29.26 -3.54
CA TYR A 76 -9.50 29.77 -4.89
C TYR A 76 -8.11 30.44 -5.03
N ASP A 77 -7.43 30.76 -3.92
CA ASP A 77 -6.09 31.39 -3.87
C ASP A 77 -4.94 30.40 -3.60
N SER A 78 -5.22 29.09 -3.45
CA SER A 78 -4.21 28.04 -3.28
C SER A 78 -3.79 27.51 -4.66
N TYR A 79 -2.52 27.64 -5.01
CA TYR A 79 -1.96 27.10 -6.25
C TYR A 79 -1.84 25.56 -6.25
N ASP A 80 -1.94 24.92 -5.08
CA ASP A 80 -1.83 23.47 -4.95
C ASP A 80 -3.22 22.84 -4.88
N ASN A 81 -3.57 22.04 -5.89
CA ASN A 81 -4.80 21.25 -5.97
C ASN A 81 -4.56 19.87 -5.32
N PRO A 82 -5.14 19.56 -4.13
CA PRO A 82 -5.00 18.27 -3.49
C PRO A 82 -5.27 17.02 -4.34
N PHE A 83 -6.09 17.12 -5.39
CA PHE A 83 -6.27 16.02 -6.34
C PHE A 83 -5.02 15.70 -7.18
N GLU A 84 -4.03 16.59 -7.21
CA GLU A 84 -2.74 16.38 -7.89
C GLU A 84 -1.76 15.54 -7.07
N PHE A 85 -1.99 15.36 -5.76
CA PHE A 85 -1.16 14.49 -4.95
C PHE A 85 -1.53 13.02 -5.15
N ASN A 86 -0.57 12.24 -5.66
CA ASN A 86 -0.68 10.79 -5.77
C ASN A 86 -0.68 10.06 -4.41
N TYR A 87 -0.30 10.76 -3.34
CA TYR A 87 -0.23 10.21 -1.98
C TYR A 87 -0.78 11.20 -0.96
N CYS A 88 -1.49 10.70 0.05
CA CYS A 88 -1.90 11.51 1.17
C CYS A 88 -0.67 11.96 1.98
N PRO A 89 -0.47 13.27 2.22
CA PRO A 89 0.69 13.78 2.95
C PRO A 89 0.69 13.42 4.43
N SER A 90 -0.47 13.05 4.99
CA SER A 90 -0.62 12.69 6.39
C SER A 90 -0.30 11.22 6.67
N CYS A 91 -0.81 10.31 5.83
CA CYS A 91 -0.73 8.87 6.10
C CYS A 91 -0.01 8.04 5.04
N GLY A 92 0.42 8.66 3.93
CA GLY A 92 1.14 7.97 2.84
C GLY A 92 0.27 7.04 1.99
N THR A 93 -1.05 7.03 2.17
CA THR A 93 -1.99 6.30 1.31
C THR A 93 -1.85 6.74 -0.13
N LYS A 94 -1.73 5.80 -1.06
CA LYS A 94 -1.72 6.06 -2.50
C LYS A 94 -3.14 6.35 -2.98
N MET A 95 -3.31 7.45 -3.71
CA MET A 95 -4.62 7.99 -4.09
C MET A 95 -4.96 7.59 -5.53
N ASP A 96 -5.06 6.28 -5.76
CA ASP A 96 -5.26 5.67 -7.08
C ASP A 96 -6.58 4.91 -7.22
N LEU A 97 -7.46 4.98 -6.22
CA LEU A 97 -8.84 4.48 -6.35
C LEU A 97 -9.73 5.55 -6.99
N GLU A 98 -10.58 5.12 -7.91
CA GLU A 98 -11.61 5.96 -8.52
C GLU A 98 -12.92 5.93 -7.69
N ASP A 99 -13.78 6.92 -7.92
CA ASP A 99 -15.11 7.03 -7.30
C ASP A 99 -16.15 6.10 -7.96
#